data_AF-A0A936NP57-F1
#
_entry.id   AF-A0A936NP57-F1
#
_cell.length_a   1.000
_cell.length_b   1.000
_cell.length_c   1.000
_cell.angle_alpha   90.00
_cell.angle_beta   90.00
_cell.angle_gamma   90.00
#
_symmetry.space_group_name_H-M   'P 1'
#
loop_
_entity.id
_entity.type
_entity.pdbx_description
1 polymer ?
#
loop_
_entity_poly.entity_id
_entity_poly.type
_entity_poly.pdbx_seq_one_letter_code
_entity_poly.pdbx_strand_id
1 'polypeptide(L)'
;MSQDINGEILEWSTQQWGSAQLGDRRRTNRAVKLGAQLAAQPSSSIPNQTGSWGETKAAYLLLNEEDVTHGAALSQGHWDATRHRARLSSGVVLFIQDGTELDYTHHPETRGLGRLNESHRQGFLVQLFGDRFVGGLVGVGGKVWTRAPTVRCRTEGKRARSLRANESDVWAETLSGD
;
A
#
# COMPACT_ATOMS: atom_id res chain seq x y z
N MET A 1 -7.13 14.18 -27.42
CA MET A 1 -7.62 12.97 -26.74
C MET A 1 -6.49 12.11 -26.15
N SER A 2 -5.48 11.64 -26.92
CA SER A 2 -4.41 10.79 -26.32
C SER A 2 -3.33 11.56 -25.54
N GLN A 3 -3.10 12.85 -25.82
CA GLN A 3 -2.13 13.66 -25.05
C GLN A 3 -2.72 14.18 -23.73
N ASP A 4 -4.03 14.43 -23.70
CA ASP A 4 -4.74 14.98 -22.54
C ASP A 4 -4.81 13.98 -21.38
N ILE A 5 -5.10 12.70 -21.68
CA ILE A 5 -5.12 11.61 -20.69
C ILE A 5 -3.75 11.43 -20.03
N ASN A 6 -2.65 11.58 -20.78
CA ASN A 6 -1.30 11.47 -20.23
C ASN A 6 -0.96 12.64 -19.30
N GLY A 7 -1.51 13.83 -19.56
CA GLY A 7 -1.37 14.99 -18.69
C GLY A 7 -2.12 14.82 -17.37
N GLU A 8 -3.39 14.41 -17.44
CA GLU A 8 -4.23 14.17 -16.26
C GLU A 8 -3.65 13.07 -15.36
N ILE A 9 -3.16 11.97 -15.94
CA ILE A 9 -2.54 10.88 -15.18
C ILE A 9 -1.26 11.35 -14.48
N LEU A 10 -0.44 12.17 -15.16
CA LEU A 10 0.79 12.71 -14.57
C LEU A 10 0.46 13.68 -13.43
N GLU A 11 -0.55 14.52 -13.59
CA GLU A 11 -1.04 15.41 -12.54
C GLU A 11 -1.54 14.61 -11.34
N TRP A 12 -2.39 13.61 -11.56
CA TRP A 12 -2.87 12.70 -10.52
C TRP A 12 -1.71 12.03 -9.77
N SER A 13 -0.73 11.52 -10.51
CA SER A 13 0.45 10.86 -9.94
C SER A 13 1.31 11.83 -9.12
N THR A 14 1.43 13.08 -9.59
CA THR A 14 2.12 14.15 -8.86
C THR A 14 1.41 14.47 -7.54
N GLN A 15 0.08 14.48 -7.53
CA GLN A 15 -0.69 14.65 -6.30
C GLN A 15 -0.49 13.49 -5.32
N GLN A 16 -0.24 12.26 -5.80
CA GLN A 16 -0.03 11.10 -4.93
C GLN A 16 1.38 11.05 -4.33
N TRP A 17 2.42 11.30 -5.14
CA TRP A 17 3.82 11.03 -4.74
C TRP A 17 4.75 12.23 -4.85
N GLY A 18 4.29 13.39 -5.34
CA GLY A 18 5.14 14.56 -5.56
C GLY A 18 5.75 15.15 -4.27
N SER A 19 5.11 14.92 -3.13
CA SER A 19 5.60 15.33 -1.80
C SER A 19 6.34 14.23 -1.05
N ALA A 20 6.50 13.03 -1.63
CA ALA A 20 7.15 11.90 -0.98
C ALA A 20 8.62 12.20 -0.66
N GLN A 21 9.01 11.98 0.60
CA GLN A 21 10.37 12.23 1.09
C GLN A 21 11.20 10.95 0.98
N LEU A 22 11.75 10.69 -0.21
CA LEU A 22 12.49 9.46 -0.53
C LEU A 22 14.02 9.59 -0.39
N GLY A 23 14.49 10.59 0.37
CA GLY A 23 15.92 10.89 0.57
C GLY A 23 16.63 11.60 -0.59
N ASP A 24 16.09 11.54 -1.82
CA ASP A 24 16.58 12.26 -3.00
C ASP A 24 15.42 12.67 -3.91
N ARG A 25 15.40 13.93 -4.35
CA ARG A 25 14.35 14.47 -5.26
C ARG A 25 14.23 13.65 -6.56
N ARG A 26 15.32 13.05 -7.04
CA ARG A 26 15.31 12.17 -8.22
C ARG A 26 14.50 10.89 -7.98
N ARG A 27 14.50 10.35 -6.75
CA ARG A 27 13.67 9.20 -6.37
C ARG A 27 12.19 9.61 -6.35
N THR A 28 11.85 10.76 -5.77
CA THR A 28 10.49 11.32 -5.78
C THR A 28 9.98 11.53 -7.21
N ASN A 29 10.76 12.18 -8.07
CA ASN A 29 10.41 12.36 -9.48
C ASN A 29 10.20 11.03 -10.21
N ARG A 30 11.00 10.01 -9.87
CA ARG A 30 10.85 8.68 -10.44
C ARG A 30 9.61 7.96 -9.93
N ALA A 31 9.25 8.11 -8.66
CA ALA A 31 8.02 7.57 -8.10
C ALA A 31 6.79 8.16 -8.80
N VAL A 32 6.76 9.48 -9.02
CA VAL A 32 5.70 10.14 -9.80
C VAL A 32 5.64 9.61 -11.24
N LYS A 33 6.79 9.50 -11.91
CA LYS A 33 6.82 8.96 -13.29
C LYS A 33 6.33 7.51 -13.34
N LEU A 34 6.82 6.65 -12.45
CA LEU A 34 6.44 5.25 -12.39
C LEU A 34 4.95 5.12 -12.08
N GLY A 35 4.45 5.86 -11.09
CA GLY A 35 3.03 5.88 -10.73
C GLY A 35 2.12 6.23 -11.91
N ALA A 36 2.51 7.21 -12.72
CA ALA A 36 1.79 7.57 -13.94
C ALA A 36 1.81 6.43 -14.99
N GLN A 37 2.95 5.77 -15.17
CA GLN A 37 3.09 4.61 -16.06
C GLN A 37 2.24 3.41 -15.62
N LEU A 38 2.21 3.13 -14.31
CA LEU A 38 1.37 2.08 -13.72
C LEU A 38 -0.11 2.40 -13.91
N ALA A 39 -0.54 3.64 -13.65
CA ALA A 39 -1.92 4.06 -13.78
C ALA A 39 -2.42 4.05 -15.24
N ALA A 40 -1.54 4.34 -16.21
CA ALA A 40 -1.90 4.30 -17.63
C ALA A 40 -2.14 2.87 -18.14
N GLN A 41 -1.50 1.86 -17.56
CA GLN A 41 -1.61 0.45 -17.98
C GLN A 41 -1.58 -0.50 -16.77
N PRO A 42 -2.60 -0.51 -15.91
CA PRO A 42 -2.55 -1.17 -14.60
C PRO A 42 -2.39 -2.69 -14.66
N SER A 43 -2.82 -3.32 -15.77
CA SER A 43 -2.72 -4.77 -15.96
C SER A 43 -1.43 -5.22 -16.66
N SER A 44 -0.58 -4.29 -17.10
CA SER A 44 0.68 -4.59 -17.77
C SER A 44 1.80 -4.89 -16.77
N SER A 45 2.83 -5.59 -17.21
CA SER A 45 4.06 -5.76 -16.44
C SER A 45 4.88 -4.45 -16.40
N ILE A 46 5.75 -4.29 -15.39
CA ILE A 46 6.65 -3.12 -15.27
C ILE A 46 7.48 -2.88 -16.54
N PRO A 47 8.07 -3.90 -17.21
CA PRO A 47 8.76 -3.69 -18.48
C PRO A 47 7.87 -3.07 -19.56
N ASN A 48 6.63 -3.54 -19.68
CA ASN A 48 5.67 -3.03 -20.67
C ASN A 48 5.18 -1.62 -20.33
N GLN A 49 4.98 -1.32 -19.04
CA GLN A 49 4.56 0.00 -18.57
C GLN A 49 5.65 1.07 -18.75
N THR A 50 6.92 0.68 -18.57
CA THR A 50 8.06 1.60 -18.59
C THR A 50 8.62 1.86 -19.99
N GLY A 51 8.39 0.95 -20.94
CA GLY A 51 8.64 1.14 -22.38
C GLY A 51 10.10 1.13 -22.83
N SER A 52 11.07 1.06 -21.90
CA SER A 52 12.49 0.88 -22.25
C SER A 52 13.26 0.19 -21.13
N TRP A 53 14.34 -0.50 -21.50
CA TRP A 53 15.18 -1.23 -20.54
C TRP A 53 15.76 -0.35 -19.42
N GLY A 54 16.21 0.86 -19.77
CA GLY A 54 16.76 1.81 -18.80
C GLY A 54 15.72 2.23 -17.76
N GLU A 55 14.48 2.48 -18.20
CA GLU A 55 13.37 2.85 -17.32
C GLU A 55 12.88 1.67 -16.48
N THR A 56 12.82 0.47 -17.06
CA THR A 56 12.52 -0.77 -16.32
C THR A 56 13.52 -0.98 -15.18
N LYS A 57 14.83 -0.87 -15.46
CA LYS A 57 15.87 -0.99 -14.44
C LYS A 57 15.74 0.10 -13.37
N ALA A 58 15.46 1.33 -13.78
CA ALA A 58 15.27 2.45 -12.87
C ALA A 58 14.07 2.23 -11.92
N ALA A 59 12.98 1.63 -12.42
CA ALA A 59 11.81 1.26 -11.62
C ALA A 59 12.16 0.18 -10.58
N TYR A 60 12.80 -0.91 -10.98
CA TYR A 60 13.22 -1.95 -10.03
C TYR A 60 14.22 -1.42 -8.99
N LEU A 61 15.16 -0.56 -9.37
CA LEU A 61 16.09 0.07 -8.43
C LEU A 61 15.37 0.97 -7.42
N LEU A 62 14.31 1.68 -7.84
CA LEU A 62 13.50 2.47 -6.91
C LEU A 62 12.75 1.58 -5.93
N LEU A 63 12.12 0.50 -6.41
CA LEU A 63 11.35 -0.42 -5.57
C LEU A 63 12.21 -1.29 -4.65
N ASN A 64 13.52 -1.39 -4.93
CA ASN A 64 14.49 -2.12 -4.12
C ASN A 64 15.31 -1.19 -3.19
N GLU A 65 14.96 0.09 -3.13
CA GLU A 65 15.63 1.05 -2.26
C GLU A 65 15.07 0.96 -0.84
N GLU A 66 15.93 0.82 0.18
CA GLU A 66 15.51 0.60 1.57
C GLU A 66 14.65 1.75 2.13
N ASP A 67 14.96 2.99 1.73
CA ASP A 67 14.21 4.18 2.13
C ASP A 67 12.82 4.28 1.46
N VAL A 68 12.58 3.53 0.38
CA VAL A 68 11.36 3.60 -0.43
C VAL A 68 10.37 2.53 0.07
N THR A 69 9.85 2.75 1.27
CA THR A 69 8.91 1.83 1.92
C THR A 69 7.46 2.07 1.49
N HIS A 70 6.63 1.02 1.50
CA HIS A 70 5.20 1.13 1.20
C HIS A 70 4.51 2.14 2.13
N GLY A 71 4.70 2.04 3.45
CA GLY A 71 3.98 2.83 4.45
C GLY A 71 4.31 4.34 4.40
N ALA A 72 5.17 4.79 5.30
CA ALA A 72 5.43 6.22 5.51
C ALA A 72 6.01 6.92 4.26
N ALA A 73 6.83 6.22 3.47
CA ALA A 73 7.53 6.85 2.35
C ALA A 73 6.66 7.03 1.10
N LEU A 74 5.85 6.03 0.72
CA LEU A 74 5.04 6.07 -0.51
C LEU A 74 3.53 6.27 -0.29
N SER A 75 2.93 5.64 0.73
CA SER A 75 1.47 5.65 0.89
C SER A 75 0.95 6.80 1.76
N GLN A 76 1.78 7.36 2.65
CA GLN A 76 1.33 8.38 3.60
C GLN A 76 0.67 9.60 2.92
N GLY A 77 1.28 10.13 1.85
CA GLY A 77 0.72 11.26 1.10
C GLY A 77 -0.65 10.95 0.49
N HIS A 78 -0.83 9.73 -0.03
CA HIS A 78 -2.12 9.26 -0.53
C HIS A 78 -3.17 9.18 0.59
N TRP A 79 -2.80 8.64 1.75
CA TRP A 79 -3.70 8.54 2.90
C TRP A 79 -4.10 9.90 3.45
N ASP A 80 -3.16 10.84 3.54
CA ASP A 80 -3.42 12.22 3.94
C ASP A 80 -4.35 12.94 2.97
N ALA A 81 -4.13 12.74 1.66
CA ALA A 81 -5.03 13.29 0.63
C ALA A 81 -6.43 12.70 0.72
N THR A 82 -6.56 11.39 0.95
CA THR A 82 -7.86 10.73 1.15
C THR A 82 -8.59 11.30 2.38
N ARG A 83 -7.91 11.39 3.53
CA ARG A 83 -8.46 12.01 4.75
C ARG A 83 -8.86 13.46 4.53
N HIS A 84 -8.05 14.23 3.80
CA HIS A 84 -8.35 15.61 3.49
C HIS A 84 -9.63 15.73 2.63
N ARG A 85 -9.75 14.93 1.56
CA ARG A 85 -10.97 14.90 0.72
C ARG A 85 -12.20 14.46 1.51
N ALA A 86 -12.06 13.49 2.43
CA ALA A 86 -13.16 13.06 3.31
C ALA A 86 -13.64 14.21 4.21
N ARG A 87 -12.72 14.97 4.81
CA ARG A 87 -13.04 16.16 5.64
C ARG A 87 -13.73 17.28 4.86
N LEU A 88 -13.42 17.43 3.57
CA LEU A 88 -14.04 18.43 2.70
C LEU A 88 -15.39 17.98 2.12
N SER A 89 -15.76 16.70 2.27
CA SER A 89 -16.99 16.17 1.69
C SER A 89 -18.22 16.71 2.43
N SER A 90 -19.19 17.21 1.68
CA SER A 90 -20.42 17.77 2.24
C SER A 90 -21.41 16.67 2.60
N GLY A 91 -21.27 16.07 3.78
CA GLY A 91 -22.26 15.13 4.36
C GLY A 91 -21.62 13.87 4.93
N VAL A 92 -22.40 12.78 5.04
CA VAL A 92 -21.93 11.54 5.69
C VAL A 92 -20.93 10.82 4.79
N VAL A 93 -19.73 10.60 5.32
CA VAL A 93 -18.71 9.73 4.74
C VAL A 93 -18.72 8.39 5.48
N LEU A 94 -18.85 7.29 4.73
CA LEU A 94 -18.80 5.93 5.24
C LEU A 94 -17.35 5.44 5.21
N PHE A 95 -16.83 5.06 6.38
CA PHE A 95 -15.54 4.39 6.52
C PHE A 95 -15.75 2.87 6.41
N ILE A 96 -15.50 2.32 5.23
CA ILE A 96 -15.64 0.89 4.96
C ILE A 96 -14.29 0.22 5.20
N GLN A 97 -14.27 -0.84 6.00
CA GLN A 97 -13.07 -1.62 6.29
C GLN A 97 -13.27 -3.08 5.90
N ASP A 98 -12.26 -3.72 5.31
CA ASP A 98 -12.23 -5.16 5.09
C ASP A 98 -10.79 -5.69 5.00
N GLY A 99 -10.60 -6.97 5.28
CA GLY A 99 -9.31 -7.67 5.25
C GLY A 99 -9.19 -8.60 4.05
N THR A 100 -8.09 -8.55 3.32
CA THR A 100 -7.77 -9.46 2.21
C THR A 100 -6.37 -10.06 2.33
N GLU A 101 -6.12 -11.14 1.59
CA GLU A 101 -4.83 -11.84 1.52
C GLU A 101 -4.19 -11.62 0.15
N LEU A 102 -2.88 -11.30 0.14
CA LEU A 102 -2.06 -11.34 -1.07
C LEU A 102 -1.21 -12.61 -1.03
N ASP A 103 -1.52 -13.57 -1.91
CA ASP A 103 -0.87 -14.89 -1.96
C ASP A 103 0.36 -14.88 -2.87
N TYR A 104 1.52 -15.16 -2.27
CA TYR A 104 2.82 -15.25 -2.94
C TYR A 104 3.44 -16.65 -2.84
N THR A 105 2.64 -17.68 -2.56
CA THR A 105 3.12 -19.06 -2.36
C THR A 105 3.94 -19.59 -3.55
N HIS A 106 3.60 -19.15 -4.77
CA HIS A 106 4.30 -19.54 -5.99
C HIS A 106 5.53 -18.67 -6.34
N HIS A 107 5.98 -17.81 -5.41
CA HIS A 107 7.14 -16.93 -5.58
C HIS A 107 8.22 -17.23 -4.52
N PRO A 108 8.95 -18.35 -4.64
CA PRO A 108 9.82 -18.88 -3.57
C PRO A 108 11.00 -17.97 -3.19
N GLU A 109 11.41 -17.07 -4.09
CA GLU A 109 12.48 -16.11 -3.83
C GLU A 109 12.01 -14.88 -3.03
N THR A 110 10.71 -14.74 -2.80
CA THR A 110 10.15 -13.60 -2.05
C THR A 110 10.38 -13.81 -0.55
N ARG A 111 11.04 -12.83 0.06
CA ARG A 111 11.37 -12.86 1.50
C ARG A 111 10.40 -12.01 2.30
N GLY A 112 10.37 -12.24 3.62
CA GLY A 112 9.54 -11.47 4.54
C GLY A 112 8.05 -11.83 4.53
N LEU A 113 7.67 -12.91 3.83
CA LEU A 113 6.28 -13.40 3.81
C LEU A 113 5.88 -14.05 5.15
N GLY A 114 4.60 -13.93 5.50
CA GLY A 114 4.00 -14.62 6.62
C GLY A 114 3.05 -15.73 6.17
N ARG A 115 2.59 -16.55 7.13
CA ARG A 115 1.57 -17.58 6.87
C ARG A 115 0.21 -16.94 6.55
N LEU A 116 -0.52 -17.50 5.60
CA LEU A 116 -1.92 -17.17 5.35
C LEU A 116 -2.84 -18.13 6.12
N ASN A 117 -4.13 -18.19 5.76
CA ASN A 117 -5.14 -19.01 6.44
C ASN A 117 -4.75 -20.50 6.51
N GLU A 118 -4.00 -20.99 5.53
CA GLU A 118 -3.50 -22.35 5.44
C GLU A 118 -1.99 -22.38 5.65
N SER A 119 -1.51 -23.43 6.31
CA SER A 119 -0.13 -23.50 6.81
C SER A 119 0.95 -23.48 5.71
N HIS A 120 0.60 -23.90 4.49
CA HIS A 120 1.50 -23.92 3.34
C HIS A 120 1.44 -22.64 2.50
N ARG A 121 0.40 -21.83 2.67
CA ARG A 121 0.21 -20.58 1.94
C ARG A 121 1.05 -19.46 2.58
N GLN A 122 1.74 -18.67 1.77
CA GLN A 122 2.61 -17.58 2.21
C GLN A 122 2.24 -16.27 1.52
N GLY A 123 2.21 -15.16 2.26
CA GLY A 123 1.73 -13.91 1.73
C GLY A 123 1.69 -12.75 2.72
N PHE A 124 0.94 -11.72 2.35
CA PHE A 124 0.62 -10.56 3.17
C PHE A 124 -0.86 -10.50 3.49
N LEU A 125 -1.19 -9.93 4.63
CA LEU A 125 -2.53 -9.50 5.00
C LEU A 125 -2.64 -8.00 4.75
N VAL A 126 -3.75 -7.60 4.13
CA VAL A 126 -4.03 -6.20 3.80
C VAL A 126 -5.37 -5.84 4.41
N GLN A 127 -5.35 -4.97 5.41
CA GLN A 127 -6.57 -4.30 5.87
C GLN A 127 -6.75 -3.07 5.00
N LEU A 128 -7.77 -3.08 4.16
CA LEU A 128 -8.15 -1.92 3.34
C LEU A 128 -9.19 -1.12 4.09
N PHE A 129 -9.07 0.20 4.02
CA PHE A 129 -10.12 1.09 4.42
C PHE A 129 -10.39 2.11 3.31
N GLY A 130 -11.66 2.43 3.09
CA GLY A 130 -12.07 3.37 2.06
C GLY A 130 -13.15 4.30 2.57
N ASP A 131 -13.06 5.55 2.12
CA ASP A 131 -14.06 6.57 2.41
C ASP A 131 -15.04 6.66 1.23
N ARG A 132 -16.34 6.49 1.51
CA ARG A 132 -17.40 6.63 0.50
C ARG A 132 -18.35 7.74 0.89
N PHE A 133 -18.56 8.70 0.00
CA PHE A 133 -19.62 9.71 0.12
C PHE A 133 -20.81 9.31 -0.77
N VAL A 134 -22.00 9.86 -0.49
CA VAL A 134 -23.19 9.71 -1.36
C VAL A 134 -22.91 10.43 -2.69
N GLY A 135 -22.20 9.76 -3.60
CA GLY A 135 -21.71 10.32 -4.86
C GLY A 135 -20.44 9.66 -5.42
N GLY A 136 -19.67 8.90 -4.62
CA GLY A 136 -18.47 8.22 -5.13
C GLY A 136 -17.46 7.78 -4.06
N LEU A 137 -16.38 7.13 -4.52
CA LEU A 137 -15.21 6.80 -3.72
C LEU A 137 -14.36 8.05 -3.49
N VAL A 138 -14.05 8.36 -2.24
CA VAL A 138 -13.22 9.52 -1.86
C VAL A 138 -11.74 9.14 -1.87
N GLY A 139 -11.42 7.91 -1.49
CA GLY A 139 -10.08 7.34 -1.58
C GLY A 139 -9.95 6.04 -0.81
N VAL A 140 -8.75 5.49 -0.82
CA VAL A 140 -8.40 4.23 -0.16
C VAL A 140 -7.18 4.44 0.72
N GLY A 141 -7.08 3.66 1.77
CA GLY A 141 -5.85 3.44 2.52
C GLY A 141 -5.78 2.00 2.96
N GLY A 142 -4.66 1.62 3.57
CA GLY A 142 -4.57 0.28 4.10
C GLY A 142 -3.30 0.00 4.86
N LYS A 143 -3.37 -1.03 5.68
CA LYS A 143 -2.23 -1.56 6.43
C LYS A 143 -1.86 -2.92 5.86
N VAL A 144 -0.60 -3.05 5.47
CA VAL A 144 -0.02 -4.33 5.03
C VAL A 144 0.81 -4.90 6.17
N TRP A 145 0.60 -6.18 6.48
CA TRP A 145 1.32 -6.86 7.54
C TRP A 145 1.42 -8.36 7.28
N THR A 146 2.21 -9.07 8.09
CA THR A 146 2.38 -10.52 8.00
C THR A 146 2.07 -11.18 9.33
N ARG A 147 1.49 -12.38 9.31
CA ARG A 147 1.30 -13.16 10.54
C ARG A 147 2.66 -13.47 11.17
N ALA A 148 2.86 -13.01 12.40
CA ALA A 148 4.03 -13.37 13.16
C ALA A 148 4.10 -14.90 13.32
N PRO A 149 5.30 -15.52 13.20
CA PRO A 149 5.43 -16.94 13.46
C PRO A 149 4.99 -17.23 14.90
N THR A 150 4.08 -18.19 15.07
CA THR A 150 3.61 -18.59 16.40
C THR A 150 4.73 -19.23 17.21
N VAL A 151 5.39 -18.44 18.06
CA VAL A 151 6.30 -18.96 19.09
C VAL A 151 5.44 -19.41 20.28
N ARG A 152 5.06 -20.68 20.29
CA ARG A 152 4.43 -21.31 21.47
C ARG A 152 5.51 -21.58 22.51
N CYS A 153 5.67 -20.68 23.46
CA CYS A 153 6.50 -20.92 24.63
C CYS A 153 5.71 -21.76 25.64
N ARG A 154 6.17 -22.99 25.93
CA ARG A 154 5.49 -23.94 26.83
C ARG A 154 5.26 -23.40 28.24
N THR A 155 6.08 -22.45 28.69
CA THR A 155 6.09 -21.87 30.04
C THR A 155 5.27 -20.59 30.16
N GLU A 156 4.58 -20.16 29.10
CA GLU A 156 3.90 -18.86 29.10
C GLU A 156 2.56 -18.89 29.86
N GLY A 157 2.43 -18.00 30.85
CA GLY A 157 1.21 -17.83 31.64
C GLY A 157 0.02 -17.31 30.82
N LYS A 158 -1.21 -17.56 31.30
CA LYS A 158 -2.46 -17.09 30.66
C LYS A 158 -2.48 -15.57 30.41
N ARG A 159 -2.03 -14.78 31.39
CA ARG A 159 -1.98 -13.30 31.31
C ARG A 159 -1.04 -12.80 30.20
N ALA A 160 0.11 -13.45 30.02
CA ALA A 160 1.04 -13.08 28.95
C ALA A 160 0.44 -13.40 27.57
N ARG A 161 -0.29 -14.52 27.44
CA ARG A 161 -0.99 -14.89 26.21
C ARG A 161 -2.10 -13.91 25.80
N SER A 162 -2.87 -13.39 26.76
CA SER A 162 -3.96 -12.44 26.47
C SER A 162 -3.48 -11.05 26.09
N LEU A 163 -2.22 -10.71 26.39
CA LEU A 163 -1.61 -9.42 26.03
C LEU A 163 -0.92 -9.44 24.65
N ARG A 164 -0.95 -10.58 23.96
CA ARG A 164 -0.37 -10.68 22.62
C ARG A 164 -1.22 -9.91 21.64
N ALA A 165 -0.55 -9.21 20.73
CA ALA A 165 -1.20 -8.68 19.55
C ALA A 165 -1.91 -9.81 18.80
N ASN A 166 -3.17 -9.57 18.48
CA ASN A 166 -4.03 -10.46 17.72
C ASN A 166 -4.49 -9.75 16.44
N GLU A 167 -5.03 -10.51 15.49
CA GLU A 167 -5.42 -9.94 14.19
C GLU A 167 -6.59 -8.96 14.30
N SER A 168 -7.42 -9.10 15.35
CA SER A 168 -8.53 -8.18 15.60
C SER A 168 -8.03 -6.80 16.04
N ASP A 169 -6.83 -6.67 16.60
CA ASP A 169 -6.26 -5.39 16.99
C ASP A 169 -6.03 -4.46 15.76
N VAL A 170 -5.81 -5.04 14.57
CA VAL A 170 -5.63 -4.29 13.31
C VAL A 170 -6.85 -3.40 12.98
N TRP A 171 -8.05 -3.82 13.36
CA TRP A 171 -9.28 -3.03 13.16
C TRP A 171 -9.27 -1.75 14.00
N ALA A 172 -8.71 -1.80 15.21
CA ALA A 172 -8.59 -0.63 16.10
C ALA A 172 -7.40 0.26 15.69
N GLU A 173 -6.27 -0.35 15.32
CA GLU A 173 -5.07 0.39 14.89
C GLU A 173 -5.34 1.24 13.64
N THR A 174 -6.09 0.71 12.67
CA THR A 174 -6.43 1.44 11.44
C THR A 174 -7.38 2.63 11.67
N LEU A 175 -8.10 2.68 12.80
CA LEU A 175 -8.88 3.84 13.23
C LEU A 175 -8.02 4.90 13.93
N SER A 176 -6.92 4.48 14.56
CA SER A 176 -6.11 5.34 15.44
C SER A 176 -5.18 6.28 14.67
N GLY A 177 -4.90 5.97 13.39
CA GLY A 177 -4.35 6.95 12.44
C GLY A 177 -2.92 7.44 12.70
N ASP A 178 -2.12 6.68 13.45
CA ASP A 178 -0.68 6.94 13.64
C ASP A 178 0.16 6.57 12.40
#